data_AF-A0A5Q2RFN5-F1
#
_entry.id   AF-A0A5Q2RFN5-F1
#
_cell.length_a   1.000
_cell.length_b   1.000
_cell.length_c   1.000
_cell.angle_alpha   90.00
_cell.angle_beta   90.00
_cell.angle_gamma   90.00
#
_symmetry.space_group_name_H-M   'P 1'
#
loop_
_entity.id
_entity.type
_entity.pdbx_description
1 polymer ?
#
loop_
_entity_poly.entity_id
_entity_poly.type
_entity_poly.pdbx_seq_one_letter_code
_entity_poly.pdbx_strand_id
1 'polypeptide(L)'
;MLLDHHFDLLRRAATLVHATPGSSLTILADGAPVLHVAGDGDGSADCLPPDVRTTSPCGFRNAVARAIRAHARGRRLALLGLDARAIEVRFVPGVHAEVLHGDVVRARISDRVVGLVATTLSPEQAGRALDASGVDSAGIGGHLDEMLGTTLLHLDLTDVHRAAVDGFVALLARARDACAVAELLEGLEPVPTR
;
A
#
# COMPACT_ATOMS: atom_id res chain seq x y z
N MET A 1 16.13 -13.98 -3.58
CA MET A 1 15.70 -13.22 -2.40
C MET A 1 14.89 -12.07 -2.91
N LEU A 2 13.67 -11.83 -2.41
CA LEU A 2 12.97 -10.59 -2.77
C LEU A 2 13.82 -9.42 -2.29
N LEU A 3 14.00 -8.42 -3.15
CA LEU A 3 14.68 -7.19 -2.81
C LEU A 3 13.82 -6.41 -1.80
N ASP A 4 14.44 -5.62 -0.92
CA ASP A 4 13.74 -4.94 0.18
C ASP A 4 12.60 -4.04 -0.33
N HIS A 5 12.78 -3.40 -1.49
CA HIS A 5 11.72 -2.62 -2.12
C HIS A 5 10.49 -3.44 -2.55
N HIS A 6 10.65 -4.73 -2.89
CA HIS A 6 9.50 -5.60 -3.16
C HIS A 6 8.73 -5.90 -1.87
N PHE A 7 9.40 -6.01 -0.73
CA PHE A 7 8.72 -6.17 0.56
C PHE A 7 7.90 -4.94 0.91
N ASP A 8 8.47 -3.76 0.75
CA ASP A 8 7.78 -2.51 1.04
C ASP A 8 6.56 -2.29 0.13
N LEU A 9 6.70 -2.65 -1.16
CA LEU A 9 5.58 -2.67 -2.10
C LEU A 9 4.46 -3.61 -1.63
N LEU A 10 4.79 -4.85 -1.26
CA LEU A 10 3.82 -5.85 -0.81
C LEU A 10 3.15 -5.46 0.51
N ARG A 11 3.90 -4.84 1.42
CA ARG A 11 3.40 -4.31 2.70
C ARG A 11 2.37 -3.21 2.47
N ARG A 12 2.72 -2.19 1.68
CA ARG A 12 1.80 -1.10 1.34
C ARG A 12 0.56 -1.61 0.64
N ALA A 13 0.73 -2.49 -0.34
CA ALA A 13 -0.37 -3.09 -1.09
C ALA A 13 -1.33 -3.87 -0.18
N ALA A 14 -0.79 -4.68 0.74
CA ALA A 14 -1.58 -5.44 1.69
C ALA A 14 -2.36 -4.53 2.66
N THR A 15 -1.74 -3.45 3.14
CA THR A 15 -2.43 -2.43 3.95
C THR A 15 -3.56 -1.77 3.17
N LEU A 16 -3.30 -1.34 1.94
CA LEU A 16 -4.25 -0.58 1.14
C LEU A 16 -5.47 -1.42 0.73
N VAL A 17 -5.26 -2.65 0.23
CA VAL A 17 -6.37 -3.55 -0.13
C VAL A 17 -7.17 -4.01 1.07
N HIS A 18 -6.54 -4.11 2.24
CA HIS A 18 -7.25 -4.42 3.48
C HIS A 18 -8.07 -3.23 4.00
N ALA A 19 -7.57 -2.01 3.82
CA ALA A 19 -8.22 -0.78 4.26
C ALA A 19 -9.34 -0.29 3.33
N THR A 20 -9.43 -0.83 2.10
CA THR A 20 -10.34 -0.33 1.06
C THR A 20 -11.41 -1.38 0.71
N PRO A 21 -12.63 -1.31 1.30
CA PRO A 21 -13.67 -2.32 1.09
C PRO A 21 -14.01 -2.54 -0.38
N GLY A 22 -14.16 -3.81 -0.77
CA GLY A 22 -14.51 -4.21 -2.13
C GLY A 22 -13.42 -4.00 -3.17
N SER A 23 -12.21 -3.57 -2.77
CA SER A 23 -11.07 -3.49 -3.69
C SER A 23 -10.37 -4.83 -3.80
N SER A 24 -9.70 -5.04 -4.92
CA SER A 24 -8.89 -6.21 -5.18
C SER A 24 -7.49 -5.80 -5.63
N LEU A 25 -6.56 -6.75 -5.62
CA LEU A 25 -5.27 -6.57 -6.26
C LEU A 25 -4.82 -7.85 -6.94
N THR A 26 -3.95 -7.70 -7.93
CA THR A 26 -3.28 -8.80 -8.60
C THR A 26 -1.78 -8.57 -8.50
N ILE A 27 -1.07 -9.57 -7.99
CA ILE A 27 0.38 -9.63 -8.03
C ILE A 27 0.78 -10.30 -9.33
N LEU A 28 1.71 -9.67 -10.04
CA LEU A 28 2.32 -10.21 -11.23
C LEU A 28 3.80 -10.47 -11.00
N ALA A 29 4.28 -11.60 -11.52
CA ALA A 29 5.68 -11.95 -11.55
C ALA A 29 6.12 -12.06 -13.01
N ASP A 30 7.10 -11.26 -13.41
CA ASP A 30 7.54 -11.13 -14.81
C ASP A 30 6.36 -10.88 -15.78
N GLY A 31 5.41 -10.04 -15.36
CA GLY A 31 4.23 -9.66 -16.15
C GLY A 31 3.10 -10.69 -16.17
N ALA A 32 3.27 -11.88 -15.60
CA ALA A 32 2.22 -12.90 -15.50
C ALA A 32 1.50 -12.83 -14.14
N PRO A 33 0.16 -12.91 -14.08
CA PRO A 33 -0.57 -12.92 -12.82
C PRO A 33 -0.27 -14.23 -12.06
N VAL A 34 0.03 -14.11 -10.77
CA VAL A 34 0.43 -15.24 -9.92
C VAL A 34 -0.38 -15.34 -8.63
N LEU A 35 -0.91 -14.22 -8.17
CA LEU A 35 -1.79 -14.15 -7.02
C LEU A 35 -2.83 -13.06 -7.27
N HIS A 36 -4.07 -13.38 -6.95
CA HIS A 36 -5.15 -12.43 -6.90
C HIS A 36 -5.71 -12.36 -5.47
N VAL A 37 -6.02 -11.15 -5.04
CA VAL A 37 -6.49 -10.85 -3.69
C VAL A 37 -7.81 -10.10 -3.82
N ALA A 38 -8.89 -10.73 -3.37
CA ALA A 38 -10.24 -10.18 -3.49
C ALA A 38 -11.11 -10.61 -2.31
N GLY A 39 -12.12 -9.79 -1.99
CA GLY A 39 -13.14 -10.16 -1.02
C GLY A 39 -14.04 -11.29 -1.53
N ASP A 40 -14.70 -12.00 -0.62
CA ASP A 40 -15.64 -13.05 -0.99
C ASP A 40 -16.78 -12.46 -1.85
N GLY A 41 -17.03 -13.09 -3.00
CA GLY A 41 -18.16 -12.75 -3.88
C GLY A 41 -17.94 -11.58 -4.85
N ASP A 42 -16.71 -11.11 -5.08
CA ASP A 42 -16.45 -10.01 -6.03
C ASP A 42 -16.56 -10.40 -7.52
N GLY A 43 -16.69 -11.70 -7.82
CA GLY A 43 -16.87 -12.25 -9.17
C GLY A 43 -15.67 -12.08 -10.11
N SER A 44 -14.64 -11.32 -9.72
CA SER A 44 -13.46 -11.05 -10.54
C SER A 44 -12.53 -12.25 -10.65
N ALA A 45 -12.61 -13.17 -9.69
CA ALA A 45 -11.87 -14.44 -9.71
C ALA A 45 -12.24 -15.35 -10.89
N ASP A 46 -13.48 -15.26 -11.41
CA ASP A 46 -13.99 -16.14 -12.47
C ASP A 46 -13.32 -15.87 -13.84
N CYS A 47 -12.67 -14.72 -13.99
CA CYS A 47 -11.99 -14.30 -15.21
C CYS A 47 -10.47 -14.56 -15.18
N LEU A 48 -9.95 -15.16 -14.11
CA LEU A 48 -8.51 -15.39 -13.96
C LEU A 48 -8.09 -16.72 -14.59
N PRO A 49 -6.84 -16.81 -15.11
CA PRO A 49 -6.25 -18.09 -15.49
C PRO A 49 -6.30 -19.12 -14.34
N PRO A 50 -6.46 -20.42 -14.63
CA PRO A 50 -6.69 -21.47 -13.63
C PRO A 50 -5.51 -21.71 -12.67
N ASP A 51 -4.32 -21.24 -13.02
CA ASP A 51 -3.10 -21.32 -12.22
C ASP A 51 -2.92 -20.13 -11.27
N VAL A 52 -3.74 -19.08 -11.38
CA VAL A 52 -3.70 -17.93 -10.48
C VAL A 52 -4.30 -18.31 -9.14
N ARG A 53 -3.50 -18.15 -8.08
CA ARG A 53 -3.96 -18.39 -6.71
C ARG A 53 -4.85 -17.23 -6.25
N THR A 54 -5.88 -17.54 -5.48
CA THR A 54 -6.75 -16.52 -4.88
C THR A 54 -6.64 -16.52 -3.37
N THR A 55 -6.80 -15.35 -2.75
CA THR A 55 -6.87 -15.21 -1.29
C THR A 55 -7.67 -13.97 -0.91
N SER A 56 -8.14 -13.90 0.34
CA SER A 56 -8.81 -12.70 0.84
C SER A 56 -7.82 -11.61 1.25
N PRO A 57 -8.21 -10.32 1.32
CA PRO A 57 -7.36 -9.24 1.83
C PRO A 57 -6.76 -9.55 3.21
N CYS A 58 -7.56 -10.13 4.11
CA CYS A 58 -7.09 -10.56 5.44
C CYS A 58 -6.07 -11.71 5.35
N GLY A 59 -6.31 -12.69 4.47
CA GLY A 59 -5.39 -13.80 4.21
C GLY A 59 -4.06 -13.32 3.65
N PHE A 60 -4.11 -12.39 2.69
CA PHE A 60 -2.94 -11.75 2.10
C PHE A 60 -2.13 -10.96 3.13
N ARG A 61 -2.77 -10.08 3.91
CA ARG A 61 -2.14 -9.31 5.00
C ARG A 61 -1.38 -10.22 5.97
N ASN A 62 -2.01 -11.31 6.42
CA ASN A 62 -1.35 -12.30 7.28
C ASN A 62 -0.18 -13.03 6.59
N ALA A 63 -0.31 -13.35 5.31
CA ALA A 63 0.76 -13.98 4.54
C ALA A 63 1.99 -13.06 4.41
N VAL A 64 1.78 -11.79 4.09
CA VAL A 64 2.84 -10.77 4.01
C VAL A 64 3.51 -10.59 5.38
N ALA A 65 2.73 -10.49 6.46
CA ALA A 65 3.27 -10.38 7.82
C ALA A 65 4.18 -11.56 8.20
N ARG A 66 3.77 -12.79 7.88
CA ARG A 66 4.60 -13.99 8.11
C ARG A 66 5.87 -13.96 7.27
N ALA A 67 5.78 -13.48 6.02
CA ALA A 67 6.94 -13.30 5.17
C ALA A 67 7.92 -12.29 5.80
N ILE A 68 7.49 -11.09 6.19
CA ILE A 68 8.36 -10.10 6.86
C ILE A 68 9.08 -10.72 8.08
N ARG A 69 8.34 -11.40 8.95
CA ARG A 69 8.92 -12.06 10.13
C ARG A 69 9.90 -13.18 9.77
N ALA A 70 9.72 -13.85 8.64
CA ALA A 70 10.68 -14.85 8.17
C ALA A 70 11.93 -14.20 7.56
N HIS A 71 11.76 -13.09 6.84
CA HIS A 71 12.84 -12.30 6.26
C HIS A 71 13.77 -11.74 7.33
N ALA A 72 13.21 -11.13 8.38
CA ALA A 72 13.96 -10.60 9.52
C ALA A 72 14.78 -11.68 10.26
N ARG A 73 14.49 -12.97 10.04
CA ARG A 73 15.26 -14.11 10.56
C ARG A 73 16.26 -14.69 9.55
N GLY A 74 16.55 -13.99 8.47
CA GLY A 74 17.47 -14.44 7.41
C GLY A 74 16.97 -15.64 6.59
N ARG A 75 15.68 -15.99 6.65
CA ARG A 75 15.13 -17.12 5.89
C ARG A 75 14.81 -16.69 4.46
N ARG A 76 15.08 -17.59 3.50
CA ARG A 76 14.62 -17.42 2.12
C ARG A 76 13.10 -17.39 2.08
N LEU A 77 12.57 -16.40 1.37
CA LEU A 77 11.14 -16.14 1.33
C LEU A 77 10.52 -16.74 0.09
N ALA A 78 9.41 -17.42 0.34
CA ALA A 78 8.41 -17.73 -0.66
C ALA A 78 7.11 -17.11 -0.14
N LEU A 79 6.77 -15.90 -0.59
CA LEU A 79 5.42 -15.38 -0.35
C LEU A 79 4.50 -16.19 -1.24
N LEU A 80 3.77 -17.15 -0.68
CA LEU A 80 2.88 -18.03 -1.46
C LEU A 80 3.58 -18.68 -2.67
N GLY A 81 4.85 -19.06 -2.55
CA GLY A 81 5.60 -19.69 -3.64
C GLY A 81 6.18 -18.75 -4.70
N LEU A 82 6.08 -17.43 -4.50
CA LEU A 82 6.74 -16.44 -5.36
C LEU A 82 8.26 -16.49 -5.18
N ASP A 83 8.99 -16.65 -6.27
CA ASP A 83 10.45 -16.55 -6.35
C ASP A 83 10.87 -15.07 -6.53
N ALA A 84 12.18 -14.83 -6.62
CA ALA A 84 12.77 -13.49 -6.64
C ALA A 84 12.67 -12.79 -8.01
N ARG A 85 11.48 -12.83 -8.61
CA ARG A 85 11.15 -12.19 -9.89
C ARG A 85 10.85 -10.72 -9.70
N ALA A 86 10.77 -10.00 -10.82
CA ALA A 86 10.22 -8.65 -10.82
C ALA A 86 8.75 -8.74 -10.41
N ILE A 87 8.39 -8.09 -9.30
CA ILE A 87 7.02 -8.06 -8.79
C ILE A 87 6.36 -6.76 -9.19
N GLU A 88 5.19 -6.88 -9.82
CA GLU A 88 4.26 -5.77 -10.05
C GLU A 88 3.00 -5.99 -9.20
N VAL A 89 2.43 -4.91 -8.68
CA VAL A 89 1.12 -4.93 -8.00
C VAL A 89 0.15 -4.09 -8.80
N ARG A 90 -0.93 -4.72 -9.27
CA ARG A 90 -2.07 -4.04 -9.90
C ARG A 90 -3.20 -3.96 -8.90
N PHE A 91 -3.43 -2.76 -8.36
CA PHE A 91 -4.58 -2.49 -7.51
C PHE A 91 -5.81 -2.14 -8.36
N VAL A 92 -6.94 -2.75 -8.04
CA VAL A 92 -8.23 -2.46 -8.68
C VAL A 92 -9.17 -1.93 -7.60
N PRO A 93 -9.59 -0.65 -7.69
CA PRO A 93 -10.48 -0.07 -6.69
C PRO A 93 -11.86 -0.73 -6.77
N GLY A 94 -12.50 -0.92 -5.63
CA GLY A 94 -13.88 -1.40 -5.55
C GLY A 94 -14.89 -0.40 -6.10
N VAL A 95 -16.17 -0.79 -6.17
CA VAL A 95 -17.30 0.03 -6.69
C VAL A 95 -17.42 1.40 -6.00
N HIS A 96 -16.92 1.52 -4.78
CA HIS A 96 -16.97 2.73 -3.96
C HIS A 96 -15.59 3.35 -3.73
N ALA A 97 -14.62 2.99 -4.56
CA ALA A 97 -13.28 3.55 -4.53
C ALA A 97 -12.84 3.96 -5.94
N GLU A 98 -11.85 4.85 -6.01
CA GLU A 98 -11.13 5.17 -7.23
C GLU A 98 -9.66 5.43 -6.92
N VAL A 99 -8.79 5.04 -7.85
CA VAL A 99 -7.38 5.43 -7.83
C VAL A 99 -7.26 6.80 -8.47
N LEU A 100 -6.67 7.74 -7.75
CA LEU A 100 -6.59 9.13 -8.18
C LEU A 100 -5.25 9.44 -8.84
N HIS A 101 -4.15 9.08 -8.15
CA HIS A 101 -2.79 9.33 -8.59
C HIS A 101 -1.84 8.33 -7.94
N GLY A 102 -1.14 7.53 -8.73
CA GLY A 102 -0.25 6.49 -8.22
C GLY A 102 -1.01 5.49 -7.34
N ASP A 103 -0.63 5.40 -6.07
CA ASP A 103 -1.25 4.56 -5.03
C ASP A 103 -2.17 5.33 -4.07
N VAL A 104 -2.52 6.58 -4.40
CA VAL A 104 -3.54 7.36 -3.67
C VAL A 104 -4.94 6.91 -4.07
N VAL A 105 -5.71 6.47 -3.09
CA VAL A 105 -7.08 5.94 -3.28
C VAL A 105 -8.08 6.85 -2.59
N ARG A 106 -9.15 7.23 -3.28
CA ARG A 106 -10.36 7.77 -2.64
C ARG A 106 -11.34 6.64 -2.45
N ALA A 107 -11.86 6.46 -1.25
CA ALA A 107 -12.82 5.41 -0.94
C ALA A 107 -13.96 5.94 -0.07
N ARG A 108 -15.17 5.42 -0.30
CA ARG A 108 -16.29 5.61 0.62
C ARG A 108 -16.35 4.41 1.57
N ILE A 109 -16.11 4.69 2.85
CA ILE A 109 -16.12 3.71 3.93
C ILE A 109 -17.29 4.08 4.85
N SER A 110 -18.33 3.25 4.85
CA SER A 110 -19.60 3.56 5.52
C SER A 110 -20.20 4.89 4.99
N ASP A 111 -20.37 5.87 5.87
CA ASP A 111 -20.88 7.22 5.62
C ASP A 111 -19.77 8.23 5.30
N ARG A 112 -18.50 7.83 5.37
CA ARG A 112 -17.34 8.72 5.17
C ARG A 112 -16.71 8.55 3.81
N VAL A 113 -16.22 9.65 3.24
CA VAL A 113 -15.31 9.62 2.07
C VAL A 113 -13.92 9.92 2.58
N VAL A 114 -12.97 9.05 2.29
CA VAL A 114 -11.58 9.19 2.76
C VAL A 114 -10.62 9.10 1.59
N GLY A 115 -9.57 9.92 1.61
CA GLY A 115 -8.38 9.72 0.81
C GLY A 115 -7.37 8.89 1.60
N LEU A 116 -6.74 7.91 0.96
CA LEU A 116 -5.89 6.90 1.59
C LEU A 116 -4.59 6.73 0.79
N VAL A 117 -3.47 6.56 1.51
CA VAL A 117 -2.20 6.09 0.95
C VAL A 117 -1.40 5.36 2.03
N ALA A 118 -0.62 4.34 1.64
CA ALA A 118 0.21 3.57 2.58
C ALA A 118 1.70 3.91 2.42
N THR A 119 2.43 3.98 3.52
CA THR A 119 3.90 4.14 3.57
C THR A 119 4.50 3.13 4.55
N THR A 120 5.79 2.80 4.40
CA THR A 120 6.53 1.97 5.36
C THR A 120 7.14 2.77 6.51
N LEU A 121 7.03 4.10 6.48
CA LEU A 121 7.39 4.97 7.59
C LEU A 121 6.43 4.77 8.77
N SER A 122 6.93 4.92 10.00
CA SER A 122 6.07 5.07 11.18
C SER A 122 5.27 6.38 11.12
N PRO A 123 4.18 6.53 11.91
CA PRO A 123 3.40 7.78 11.90
C PRO A 123 4.23 9.02 12.24
N GLU A 124 5.20 8.88 13.16
CA GLU A 124 6.11 9.98 13.52
C GLU A 124 7.06 10.33 12.37
N GLN A 125 7.65 9.33 11.71
CA GLN A 125 8.52 9.54 10.55
C GLN A 125 7.77 10.15 9.38
N ALA A 126 6.55 9.67 9.11
CA ALA A 126 5.68 10.25 8.09
C ALA A 126 5.39 11.71 8.42
N GLY A 127 4.99 12.04 9.66
CA GLY A 127 4.79 13.43 10.09
C GLY A 127 6.01 14.33 9.84
N ARG A 128 7.22 13.86 10.22
CA ARG A 128 8.47 14.59 9.96
C ARG A 128 8.73 14.79 8.46
N ALA A 129 8.45 13.78 7.63
CA ALA A 129 8.60 13.88 6.18
C ALA A 129 7.65 14.92 5.57
N LEU A 130 6.40 14.98 6.06
CA LEU A 130 5.43 16.00 5.65
C LEU A 130 5.91 17.40 6.00
N ASP A 131 6.32 17.61 7.25
CA ASP A 131 6.82 18.90 7.75
C ASP A 131 8.05 19.37 6.95
N ALA A 132 9.01 18.48 6.71
CA ALA A 132 10.22 18.79 5.95
C ALA A 132 9.93 19.15 4.48
N SER A 133 8.85 18.62 3.90
CA SER A 133 8.42 18.89 2.53
C SER A 133 7.55 20.15 2.38
N GLY A 134 7.20 20.81 3.50
CA GLY A 134 6.31 21.97 3.53
C GLY A 134 4.87 21.64 3.13
N VAL A 135 4.46 20.37 3.28
CA VAL A 135 3.07 19.93 3.09
C VAL A 135 2.30 20.30 4.34
N ASP A 136 1.21 21.05 4.21
CA ASP A 136 0.31 21.32 5.33
C ASP A 136 -0.37 20.01 5.75
N SER A 137 0.13 19.41 6.83
CA SER A 137 -0.33 18.12 7.34
C SER A 137 -1.62 18.24 8.16
N ALA A 138 -2.19 19.45 8.30
CA ALA A 138 -3.44 19.66 9.00
C ALA A 138 -4.56 18.79 8.43
N GLY A 139 -5.08 17.87 9.25
CA GLY A 139 -6.15 16.95 8.88
C GLY A 139 -5.68 15.61 8.31
N ILE A 140 -4.39 15.41 8.02
CA ILE A 140 -3.85 14.11 7.65
C ILE A 140 -3.63 13.28 8.92
N GLY A 141 -4.43 12.24 9.09
CA GLY A 141 -4.25 11.22 10.12
C GLY A 141 -3.32 10.11 9.66
N GLY A 142 -2.72 9.40 10.61
CA GLY A 142 -1.92 8.21 10.35
C GLY A 142 -2.36 7.06 11.24
N HIS A 143 -2.63 5.90 10.64
CA HIS A 143 -2.94 4.67 11.35
C HIS A 143 -1.85 3.62 11.10
N LEU A 144 -1.17 3.18 12.15
CA LEU A 144 -0.12 2.16 12.06
C LEU A 144 -0.75 0.76 11.96
N ASP A 145 -0.46 0.06 10.87
CA ASP A 145 -0.61 -1.38 10.77
C ASP A 145 0.62 -2.05 11.40
N GLU A 146 0.56 -2.31 12.71
CA GLU A 146 1.67 -2.94 13.46
C GLU A 146 2.10 -4.30 12.89
N MET A 147 1.18 -5.01 12.24
CA MET A 147 1.45 -6.33 11.70
C MET A 147 2.38 -6.24 10.48
N LEU A 148 2.21 -5.21 9.67
CA LEU A 148 2.98 -4.96 8.46
C LEU A 148 4.06 -3.89 8.64
N GLY A 149 4.06 -3.17 9.77
CA GLY A 149 4.95 -2.03 10.02
C GLY A 149 4.74 -0.92 8.98
N THR A 150 3.51 -0.70 8.53
CA THR A 150 3.15 0.32 7.55
C THR A 150 2.19 1.31 8.16
N THR A 151 2.28 2.57 7.77
CA THR A 151 1.30 3.59 8.16
C THR A 151 0.35 3.84 7.00
N LEU A 152 -0.94 3.70 7.27
CA LEU A 152 -1.99 4.19 6.40
C LEU A 152 -2.23 5.66 6.73
N LEU A 153 -1.77 6.55 5.85
CA LEU A 153 -2.13 7.96 5.89
C LEU A 153 -3.54 8.11 5.35
N HIS A 154 -4.35 8.90 6.04
CA HIS A 154 -5.73 9.13 5.64
C HIS A 154 -6.13 10.58 5.84
N LEU A 155 -7.07 11.03 5.03
CA LEU A 155 -7.66 12.35 5.11
C LEU A 155 -9.17 12.22 4.93
N ASP A 156 -9.95 12.85 5.82
CA ASP A 156 -11.40 12.87 5.69
C ASP A 156 -11.83 13.89 4.64
N LEU A 157 -12.63 13.44 3.67
CA LEU A 157 -13.15 14.21 2.55
C LEU A 157 -14.69 14.29 2.58
N THR A 158 -15.34 13.83 3.65
CA THR A 158 -16.81 13.66 3.73
C THR A 158 -17.57 14.97 3.54
N ASP A 159 -17.11 16.04 4.19
CA ASP A 159 -17.73 17.37 4.11
C ASP A 159 -17.05 18.30 3.10
N VAL A 160 -16.10 17.77 2.33
CA VAL A 160 -15.30 18.55 1.39
C VAL A 160 -16.05 18.69 0.07
N HIS A 161 -16.30 19.93 -0.33
CA HIS A 161 -16.88 20.22 -1.64
C HIS A 161 -16.04 19.61 -2.77
N ARG A 162 -16.67 19.02 -3.80
CA ARG A 162 -15.97 18.30 -4.89
C ARG A 162 -14.79 19.08 -5.51
N ALA A 163 -14.91 20.40 -5.63
CA ALA A 163 -13.85 21.27 -6.17
C ALA A 163 -12.62 21.41 -5.25
N ALA A 164 -12.75 21.17 -3.95
CA ALA A 164 -11.64 21.16 -3.00
C ALA A 164 -10.96 19.78 -2.90
N VAL A 165 -11.63 18.71 -3.34
CA VAL A 165 -11.09 17.34 -3.33
C VAL A 165 -9.78 17.26 -4.09
N ASP A 166 -9.65 17.89 -5.26
CA ASP A 166 -8.42 17.87 -6.06
C ASP A 166 -7.22 18.44 -5.28
N GLY A 167 -7.44 19.48 -4.48
CA GLY A 167 -6.40 20.06 -3.61
C GLY A 167 -5.95 19.10 -2.52
N PHE A 168 -6.89 18.37 -1.92
CA PHE A 168 -6.60 17.37 -0.90
C PHE A 168 -5.98 16.08 -1.46
N VAL A 169 -6.33 15.71 -2.69
CA VAL A 169 -5.69 14.61 -3.43
C VAL A 169 -4.26 14.99 -3.78
N ALA A 170 -4.02 16.21 -4.25
CA ALA A 170 -2.67 16.72 -4.47
C ALA A 170 -1.87 16.75 -3.16
N LEU A 171 -2.50 17.07 -2.03
CA LEU A 171 -1.88 17.02 -0.71
C LEU A 171 -1.45 15.60 -0.34
N LEU A 172 -2.32 14.60 -0.51
CA LEU A 172 -1.99 13.19 -0.26
C LEU A 172 -0.94 12.63 -1.24
N ALA A 173 -0.95 13.07 -2.50
CA ALA A 173 0.08 12.70 -3.47
C ALA A 173 1.44 13.28 -3.08
N ARG A 174 1.49 14.55 -2.66
CA ARG A 174 2.72 15.17 -2.13
C ARG A 174 3.18 14.50 -0.83
N ALA A 175 2.25 14.12 0.03
CA ALA A 175 2.54 13.36 1.25
C ALA A 175 3.18 12.00 0.92
N ARG A 176 2.62 11.28 -0.05
CA ARG A 176 3.16 10.05 -0.59
C ARG A 176 4.57 10.23 -1.14
N ASP A 177 4.78 11.27 -1.95
CA ASP A 177 6.09 11.53 -2.55
C ASP A 177 7.14 11.92 -1.51
N ALA A 178 6.77 12.72 -0.51
CA ALA A 178 7.64 13.05 0.62
C ALA A 178 8.04 11.80 1.41
N CYS A 179 7.09 10.90 1.68
CA CYS A 179 7.38 9.63 2.33
C CYS A 179 8.27 8.73 1.47
N ALA A 180 8.01 8.63 0.16
CA ALA A 180 8.83 7.84 -0.75
C ALA A 180 10.29 8.34 -0.82
N VAL A 181 10.50 9.67 -0.80
CA VAL A 181 11.85 10.25 -0.73
C VAL A 181 12.52 9.88 0.60
N ALA A 182 11.81 9.99 1.73
CA ALA A 182 12.37 9.63 3.03
C ALA A 182 12.70 8.12 3.13
N GLU A 183 11.83 7.24 2.63
CA GLU A 183 12.10 5.79 2.53
C GLU A 183 13.36 5.49 1.71
N LEU A 184 13.55 6.20 0.58
CA LEU A 184 14.77 6.07 -0.22
C LEU A 184 16.01 6.52 0.54
N LEU A 185 15.91 7.64 1.29
CA LEU A 185 17.04 8.16 2.07
C LEU A 185 17.40 7.27 3.27
N GLU A 186 16.42 6.66 3.94
CA GLU A 186 16.67 5.69 5.03
C GLU A 186 17.35 4.41 4.52
N GLY A 187 17.08 4.02 3.27
CA GLY A 187 17.71 2.87 2.62
C GLY A 187 19.13 3.11 2.11
N LEU A 188 19.64 4.36 2.11
CA LEU A 188 21.01 4.66 1.71
C LEU A 188 21.93 4.49 2.93
N GLU A 189 22.73 3.41 2.92
CA GLU A 189 23.84 3.29 3.87
C GLU A 189 24.80 4.49 3.69
N PRO A 190 25.32 5.09 4.77
CA PRO A 190 26.32 6.15 4.65
C PRO A 190 27.53 5.60 3.91
N VAL A 191 27.91 6.26 2.81
CA VAL A 191 29.15 5.94 2.10
C VAL A 191 30.31 6.09 3.10
N PRO A 192 31.08 5.03 3.39
CA PRO A 192 32.19 5.14 4.32
C PRO A 192 33.17 6.18 3.78
N THR A 193 33.28 7.29 4.51
CA THR A 193 34.29 8.30 4.27
C THR A 193 35.64 7.68 4.63
N ARG A 194 36.50 7.53 3.61
CA ARG A 194 37.88 7.06 3.77
C ARG A 194 38.78 8.20 4.23
#